data_AF-A0A5J4R4J6-F1
#
_entry.id   AF-A0A5J4R4J6-F1
#
_cell.length_a   1.000
_cell.length_b   1.000
_cell.length_c   1.000
_cell.angle_alpha   90.00
_cell.angle_beta   90.00
_cell.angle_gamma   90.00
#
_symmetry.space_group_name_H-M   'P 1'
#
loop_
_entity.id
_entity.type
_entity.pdbx_description
1 polymer ?
#
loop_
_entity_poly.entity_id
_entity_poly.type
_entity_poly.pdbx_seq_one_letter_code
_entity_poly.pdbx_strand_id
1 'polypeptide(L)' 'VIYQLSGGLRAGMGYCGAANIEKLHDAKFVRITNAGIAESHPHDVTITSESPNYSRLE' A
#
# COMPACT_ATOMS: atom_id res chain seq x y z
N VAL A 1 -2.40 -11.76 9.99
CA VAL A 1 -1.22 -11.05 9.40
C VAL A 1 -0.86 -11.59 8.01
N ILE A 2 -0.45 -12.85 7.83
CA ILE A 2 -0.02 -13.38 6.51
C ILE A 2 -1.05 -13.18 5.39
N TYR A 3 -2.34 -13.40 5.67
CA TYR A 3 -3.41 -13.17 4.69
C TYR A 3 -3.48 -11.70 4.22
N GLN A 4 -3.32 -10.74 5.13
CA GLN A 4 -3.36 -9.32 4.79
C GLN A 4 -2.11 -8.89 4.02
N LEU A 5 -0.94 -9.43 4.38
CA LEU A 5 0.30 -9.20 3.65
C LEU A 5 0.23 -9.76 2.21
N SER A 6 -0.23 -11.01 2.05
CA SER A 6 -0.36 -11.61 0.72
C SER A 6 -1.47 -10.97 -0.12
N GLY A 7 -2.57 -10.52 0.53
CA GLY A 7 -3.62 -9.72 -0.11
C GLY A 7 -3.10 -8.38 -0.62
N GLY A 8 -2.35 -7.64 0.20
CA GLY A 8 -1.72 -6.37 -0.20
C GLY A 8 -0.73 -6.54 -1.36
N LEU A 9 0.11 -7.58 -1.32
CA LEU A 9 1.02 -7.90 -2.42
C LEU A 9 0.27 -8.16 -3.73
N ARG A 10 -0.79 -8.99 -3.71
CA ARG A 10 -1.60 -9.29 -4.90
C ARG A 10 -2.32 -8.06 -5.44
N ALA A 11 -2.81 -7.18 -4.56
CA ALA A 11 -3.41 -5.91 -4.98
C ALA A 11 -2.38 -5.03 -5.72
N GLY A 12 -1.17 -4.89 -5.17
CA GLY A 12 -0.07 -4.16 -5.82
C GLY A 12 0.34 -4.77 -7.16
N MET A 13 0.44 -6.09 -7.25
CA MET A 13 0.66 -6.81 -8.51
C MET A 13 -0.44 -6.53 -9.53
N GLY A 14 -1.70 -6.49 -9.10
CA GLY A 14 -2.83 -6.11 -9.95
C GLY A 14 -2.70 -4.70 -10.53
N TYR A 15 -2.38 -3.70 -9.69
CA TYR A 15 -2.14 -2.32 -10.15
C TYR A 15 -0.97 -2.21 -11.14
N CYS A 16 0.07 -3.03 -10.97
CA CYS A 16 1.23 -3.04 -11.85
C CYS A 16 1.06 -3.94 -13.09
N GLY A 17 -0.06 -4.67 -13.22
CA GLY A 17 -0.26 -5.66 -14.29
C GLY A 17 0.73 -6.83 -14.23
N ALA A 18 1.27 -7.14 -13.05
CA ALA A 18 2.29 -8.18 -12.87
C ALA A 18 1.65 -9.54 -12.58
N ALA A 19 1.79 -10.49 -13.50
CA ALA A 19 1.26 -11.86 -13.35
C ALA A 19 2.04 -12.71 -12.33
N ASN A 20 3.28 -12.34 -12.03
CA ASN A 20 4.18 -13.03 -11.10
C ASN A 20 5.16 -12.04 -10.45
N ILE A 21 6.00 -12.52 -9.53
CA ILE A 21 6.92 -11.69 -8.73
C ILE A 21 8.03 -11.12 -9.62
N GLU A 22 8.52 -11.91 -10.57
CA GLU A 22 9.54 -11.50 -11.53
C GLU A 22 9.07 -10.30 -12.35
N LYS A 23 7.81 -10.30 -12.80
CA LYS A 23 7.21 -9.15 -13.49
C LYS A 23 6.96 -7.95 -12.58
N LEU A 24 6.71 -8.17 -11.29
CA LEU A 24 6.57 -7.07 -10.35
C LEU A 24 7.87 -6.29 -10.19
N HIS A 25 9.03 -6.97 -10.27
CA HIS A 25 10.34 -6.31 -10.21
C HIS A 25 10.60 -5.32 -11.35
N ASP A 26 9.89 -5.46 -12.49
CA ASP A 26 10.01 -4.53 -13.63
C ASP A 26 9.22 -3.22 -13.43
N ALA A 27 8.38 -3.15 -12.39
CA ALA A 27 7.54 -1.99 -12.08
C ALA A 27 8.36 -0.73 -11.83
N LYS A 28 7.74 0.44 -12.08
CA LYS A 28 8.42 1.73 -11.96
C LYS A 28 8.00 2.43 -10.69
N PHE A 29 8.99 2.94 -9.97
CA PHE A 29 8.79 3.82 -8.84
C PHE A 29 8.85 5.28 -9.29
N VAL A 30 8.11 6.12 -8.57
CA VAL A 30 8.17 7.57 -8.68
C VAL A 30 8.65 8.12 -7.35
N ARG A 31 9.50 9.15 -7.38
CA ARG A 31 9.92 9.84 -6.17
C ARG A 31 8.80 10.76 -5.70
N ILE A 32 8.41 10.64 -4.43
CA ILE A 32 7.43 11.51 -3.78
C ILE A 32 8.11 12.45 -2.78
N THR A 33 7.39 13.52 -2.41
CA THR A 33 7.81 14.47 -1.37
C THR A 33 7.25 14.06 -0.01
N ASN A 34 7.64 14.75 1.06
CA ASN A 34 7.06 14.53 2.38
C ASN A 34 5.56 14.85 2.42
N ALA A 35 5.12 15.84 1.64
CA ALA A 35 3.69 16.12 1.46
C ALA A 35 2.97 14.94 0.79
N GLY A 36 3.60 14.29 -0.20
CA GLY A 36 3.06 13.08 -0.83
C GLY A 36 2.97 11.89 0.13
N ILE A 37 3.88 11.78 1.12
CA ILE A 37 3.76 10.77 2.18
C ILE A 37 2.53 11.03 3.05
N ALA A 38 2.34 12.28 3.50
CA ALA A 38 1.17 12.66 4.29
C ALA A 38 -0.13 12.44 3.51
N GLU A 39 -0.14 12.72 2.21
CA GLU A 39 -1.27 12.46 1.31
C GLU A 39 -1.55 10.96 1.13
N SER A 40 -0.52 10.12 1.08
CA SER A 40 -0.68 8.67 0.86
C SER A 40 -1.36 7.96 2.04
N HIS A 41 -1.18 8.47 3.26
CA HIS A 41 -1.86 7.97 4.45
C HIS A 41 -3.25 8.61 4.59
N PRO A 42 -4.23 7.96 5.26
CA PRO A 42 -5.46 8.63 5.67
C PRO A 42 -5.15 9.93 6.42
N HIS A 43 -5.67 11.03 5.89
CA HIS A 43 -5.50 12.38 6.40
C HIS A 43 -6.87 13.09 6.46
N ASP A 44 -6.96 14.11 7.31
CA ASP A 44 -8.16 14.94 7.51
C ASP A 44 -9.45 14.16 7.87
N VAL A 45 -9.30 12.99 8.50
CA VAL A 45 -10.41 12.14 8.95
C VAL A 45 -10.10 11.47 10.29
N THR A 46 -11.14 11.27 11.10
CA THR A 46 -11.07 10.45 12.32
C THR A 46 -11.40 9.00 11.99
N ILE A 47 -10.48 8.09 12.28
CA ILE A 47 -10.72 6.65 12.14
C ILE A 47 -11.66 6.20 13.26
N THR A 48 -12.88 5.80 12.92
CA THR A 48 -13.90 5.36 13.88
C THR A 48 -13.96 3.84 14.04
N SER A 49 -13.21 3.10 13.23
CA SER A 49 -13.18 1.63 13.24
C SER A 49 -11.81 1.14 12.80
N GLU A 50 -11.32 0.12 13.49
CA GLU A 50 -10.02 -0.50 13.24
C GLU A 50 -9.97 -1.21 11.89
N SER A 51 -8.85 -1.07 11.18
CA SER A 51 -8.59 -1.79 9.93
C SER A 51 -7.70 -3.02 10.21
N PRO A 52 -7.96 -4.18 9.60
CA PRO A 52 -7.13 -5.37 9.79
C PRO A 52 -5.73 -5.27 9.13
N ASN A 53 -5.49 -4.26 8.29
CA ASN A 53 -4.25 -4.09 7.54
C ASN A 53 -3.65 -2.68 7.59
N TYR A 54 -4.20 -1.80 8.43
CA TYR A 54 -3.70 -0.43 8.57
C TYR A 54 -3.73 -0.01 10.04
N SER A 55 -2.56 0.33 10.58
CA SER A 55 -2.41 0.95 11.88
C SER A 55 -1.42 2.12 11.75
N ARG A 56 -1.72 3.23 12.41
CA ARG A 56 -0.74 4.30 12.57
C ARG A 56 0.18 3.86 13.70
N LEU A 57 1.48 3.72 13.42
CA LEU A 57 2.47 3.69 14.49
C LEU A 57 2.41 5.05 15.17
N GLU A 58 1.96 5.08 16.42
CA GLU A 58 2.26 6.19 17.33
C GLU A 58 3.76 6.17 17.67
#